data_AF-A0A2M6XZ08-F1
#
_entry.id   AF-A0A2M6XZ08-F1
#
_cell.length_a   1.000
_cell.length_b   1.000
_cell.length_c   1.000
_cell.angle_alpha   90.00
_cell.angle_beta   90.00
_cell.angle_gamma   90.00
#
_symmetry.space_group_name_H-M   'P 1'
#
loop_
_entity.id
_entity.type
_entity.pdbx_description
1 polymer ?
#
loop_
_entity_poly.entity_id
_entity_poly.type
_entity_poly.pdbx_seq_one_letter_code
_entity_poly.pdbx_strand_id
1 'polypeptide(L)' 'MTKIGDKWEATLNLSPGTHHYKFVVDGNWLPDPNNPNTAEDGFGGQNSVLNLP' A
#
# COMPACT_ATOMS: atom_id res chain seq x y z
N MET A 1 10.08 5.24 3.80
CA MET A 1 9.28 5.57 5.01
C MET A 1 10.25 5.96 6.11
N THR A 2 9.82 6.82 7.03
CA THR A 2 10.59 7.21 8.21
C THR A 2 10.13 6.36 9.39
N LYS A 3 11.06 5.80 10.15
CA LYS A 3 10.75 5.10 11.40
C LYS A 3 10.50 6.12 12.50
N ILE A 4 9.30 6.11 13.07
CA ILE A 4 8.86 6.99 14.16
C ILE A 4 8.44 6.08 15.31
N GLY A 5 9.32 5.90 16.30
CA GLY A 5 9.12 4.94 17.38
C GLY A 5 9.00 3.51 16.85
N ASP A 6 7.83 2.91 17.05
CA ASP A 6 7.43 1.58 16.61
C ASP A 6 6.69 1.56 15.25
N LYS A 7 6.49 2.72 14.62
CA LYS A 7 5.76 2.86 13.35
C LYS A 7 6.68 3.25 12.19
N TRP A 8 6.23 2.91 10.99
CA TRP A 8 6.77 3.44 9.75
C TRP A 8 5.75 4.39 9.14
N GLU A 9 6.17 5.60 8.79
CA GLU A 9 5.28 6.62 8.23
C GLU A 9 5.84 7.23 6.94
N ALA A 10 4.94 7.62 6.04
CA ALA A 10 5.25 8.42 4.85
C ALA A 10 4.01 9.23 4.47
N THR A 11 4.23 10.48 4.05
CA THR A 11 3.18 11.36 3.55
C THR A 11 3.39 11.58 2.06
N LEU A 12 2.36 11.34 1.27
CA LEU A 12 2.38 11.49 -0.18
C LEU A 12 1.22 12.40 -0.61
N ASN A 13 1.52 13.37 -1.48
CA ASN A 13 0.49 14.13 -2.17
C ASN A 13 0.03 13.34 -3.40
N LEU A 14 -1.22 12.90 -3.40
CA LEU A 14 -1.81 12.12 -4.49
C LEU A 14 -2.96 12.90 -5.12
N SER A 15 -3.04 12.89 -6.44
CA SER A 15 -4.21 13.39 -7.16
C SER A 15 -5.42 12.45 -6.97
N PRO A 16 -6.66 12.95 -7.17
CA PRO A 16 -7.85 12.10 -7.24
C PRO A 16 -7.66 10.93 -8.21
N GLY A 17 -8.21 9.77 -7.86
CA GLY A 17 -8.11 8.54 -8.65
C GLY A 17 -7.89 7.29 -7.82
N THR A 18 -7.69 6.18 -8.53
CA THR A 18 -7.41 4.86 -7.97
C THR A 18 -5.90 4.62 -7.91
N HIS A 19 -5.39 4.36 -6.73
CA HIS A 19 -3.97 4.13 -6.45
C HIS A 19 -3.77 2.72 -5.91
N HIS A 20 -2.88 1.96 -6.54
CA HIS A 20 -2.50 0.62 -6.10
C HIS A 20 -1.21 0.72 -5.29
N TYR A 21 -1.16 0.07 -4.14
CA TYR A 21 0.01 0.09 -3.27
C TYR A 21 0.26 -1.26 -2.58
N LYS A 22 1.51 -1.44 -2.15
CA LYS A 22 2.00 -2.52 -1.31
C LYS A 22 3.14 -2.00 -0.44
N PHE A 23 3.39 -2.71 0.66
CA PHE A 23 4.58 -2.52 1.47
C PHE A 23 5.62 -3.58 1.13
N VAL A 24 6.90 -3.18 1.13
CA VAL A 24 8.02 -4.12 1.10
C VAL A 24 8.57 -4.21 2.52
N VAL A 25 8.30 -5.32 3.20
CA VAL A 25 8.73 -5.57 4.58
C VAL A 25 9.72 -6.73 4.57
N ASP A 26 10.96 -6.45 4.96
CA ASP A 26 12.06 -7.43 4.98
C ASP A 26 12.21 -8.20 3.66
N GLY A 27 12.07 -7.48 2.53
CA GLY A 27 12.17 -8.04 1.18
C GLY A 27 10.90 -8.70 0.64
N ASN A 28 9.84 -8.80 1.44
CA ASN A 28 8.57 -9.40 1.04
C ASN A 28 7.55 -8.34 0.64
N TRP A 29 6.86 -8.57 -0.47
CA TRP A 29 5.76 -7.73 -0.95
C TRP A 29 4.46 -8.10 -0.23
N LEU A 30 3.96 -7.20 0.60
CA LEU A 30 2.76 -7.41 1.40
C LEU A 30 1.70 -6.36 1.03
N PRO A 31 0.46 -6.78 0.69
CA PRO A 31 -0.67 -5.85 0.72
C PRO A 31 -0.90 -5.37 2.16
N ASP A 32 -1.58 -4.25 2.31
CA ASP A 32 -2.08 -3.78 3.60
C ASP A 32 -3.17 -4.75 4.11
N PRO A 33 -2.92 -5.50 5.19
CA PRO A 33 -3.89 -6.46 5.71
C PRO A 33 -5.14 -5.79 6.29
N ASN A 34 -5.09 -4.48 6.56
CA ASN A 34 -6.22 -3.73 7.12
C ASN A 34 -7.04 -3.02 6.04
N ASN A 35 -6.57 -2.96 4.79
CA ASN A 35 -7.34 -2.39 3.69
C ASN A 35 -8.08 -3.52 2.95
N PRO A 36 -9.41 -3.62 3.08
CA PRO A 36 -10.18 -4.68 2.43
C PRO A 36 -10.24 -4.54 0.90
N ASN A 37 -9.95 -3.35 0.36
CA ASN A 37 -9.98 -3.12 -1.09
C ASN A 37 -8.66 -3.61 -1.69
N THR A 38 -8.76 -4.59 -2.58
CA THR A 38 -7.61 -5.18 -3.25
C THR A 38 -7.87 -5.37 -4.74
N ALA A 39 -6.79 -5.46 -5.52
CA ALA A 39 -6.81 -5.79 -6.93
C ALA A 39 -5.65 -6.72 -7.25
N GLU A 40 -5.82 -7.61 -8.22
CA GLU A 40 -4.74 -8.49 -8.69
C GLU A 40 -3.54 -7.65 -9.16
N ASP A 41 -2.33 -8.14 -8.87
CA ASP A 41 -1.08 -7.47 -9.25
C ASP A 41 -0.49 -7.95 -10.58
N GLY A 42 -1.08 -8.98 -11.20
CA GLY A 42 -0.58 -9.60 -12.43
C GLY A 42 0.54 -10.63 -12.25
N PHE A 43 0.98 -10.89 -11.02
CA PHE A 43 2.06 -11.82 -10.65
C PHE A 43 1.58 -12.91 -9.66
N GLY A 44 0.26 -13.09 -9.53
CA GLY A 44 -0.35 -14.06 -8.62
C GLY A 44 -0.53 -13.55 -7.18
N GLY A 45 -0.31 -12.26 -6.92
CA GLY A 45 -0.59 -11.61 -5.65
C GLY A 45 -1.66 -10.53 -5.77
N GLN A 46 -1.77 -9.70 -4.73
CA GLN A 46 -2.77 -8.62 -4.65
C GLN A 46 -2.12 -7.31 -4.19
N ASN A 47 -2.46 -6.19 -4.85
CA ASN A 47 -2.22 -4.85 -4.34
C ASN A 47 -3.39 -4.40 -3.46
N SER A 48 -3.12 -3.55 -2.47
CA SER A 48 -4.17 -2.77 -1.81
C SER A 48 -4.57 -1.59 -2.68
N VAL A 49 -5.85 -1.24 -2.66
CA VAL A 49 -6.42 -0.18 -3.49
C VAL A 49 -6.90 0.97 -2.62
N LEU A 50 -6.48 2.18 -2.96
CA LEU A 50 -6.94 3.43 -2.36
C LEU A 50 -7.68 4.23 -3.44
N ASN A 51 -8.93 4.60 -3.16
CA ASN A 51 -9.71 5.48 -4.03
C ASN A 51 -9.78 6.87 -3.39
N LEU A 52 -9.26 7.88 -4.08
CA LEU A 52 -9.32 9.28 -3.65
C LEU A 52 -10.32 10.04 -4.54
N PRO A 53 -11.34 10.70 -3.94
CA PRO A 53 -12.35 11.46 -4.69
C PRO A 53 -11.79 12.75 -5.30
#